data_AF-A0A7C5Q276-F1
#
_entry.id   AF-A0A7C5Q276-F1
#
_cell.length_a   1.000
_cell.length_b   1.000
_cell.length_c   1.000
_cell.angle_alpha   90.00
_cell.angle_beta   90.00
_cell.angle_gamma   90.00
#
_symmetry.space_group_name_H-M   'P 1'
#
loop_
_entity.id
_entity.type
_entity.pdbx_description
1 polymer ?
#
loop_
_entity_poly.entity_id
_entity_poly.type
_entity_poly.pdbx_seq_one_letter_code
_entity_poly.pdbx_strand_id
1 'polypeptide(L)'
;VMDYVQAALRGDIAKTAELSFDCIQCGLCSMRCPADIKHYHMAQMARRIYGRYLSPVPEHLEKRLKEIEDGVFDDELDRLMKMSREELEEAYAARVREETTGSEISE
;
A
#
# COMPACT_ATOMS: atom_id res chain seq x y z
N VAL A 1 7.77 -2.13 -18.13
CA VAL A 1 7.85 -3.62 -18.00
C VAL A 1 9.26 -4.12 -18.15
N MET A 2 9.94 -3.84 -19.27
CA MET A 2 11.30 -4.35 -19.48
C MET A 2 12.30 -3.80 -18.46
N ASP A 3 12.10 -2.59 -17.93
CA ASP A 3 13.02 -1.97 -16.97
C ASP A 3 13.14 -2.79 -15.68
N TYR A 4 12.01 -3.25 -15.10
CA TYR A 4 12.06 -4.10 -13.91
C TYR A 4 12.55 -5.51 -14.21
N VAL A 5 12.38 -6.01 -15.45
CA VAL A 5 12.96 -7.31 -15.86
C VAL A 5 14.49 -7.19 -15.96
N GLN A 6 14.99 -6.09 -16.52
CA GLN A 6 16.43 -5.81 -16.59
C GLN A 6 17.04 -5.59 -15.20
N ALA A 7 16.32 -4.93 -14.30
CA ALA A 7 16.73 -4.82 -12.89
C ALA A 7 16.83 -6.21 -12.23
N ALA A 8 15.85 -7.08 -12.46
CA ALA A 8 15.85 -8.43 -11.93
C ALA A 8 17.01 -9.29 -12.47
N LEU A 9 17.33 -9.17 -13.78
CA LEU A 9 18.49 -9.85 -14.37
C LEU A 9 19.82 -9.43 -13.74
N ARG A 10 19.92 -8.18 -13.25
CA ARG A 10 21.09 -7.69 -12.50
C ARG A 10 21.07 -8.05 -11.01
N GLY A 11 20.01 -8.71 -10.53
CA GLY A 11 19.84 -9.03 -9.12
C GLY A 11 19.41 -7.85 -8.24
N ASP A 12 18.99 -6.73 -8.83
CA ASP A 12 18.56 -5.55 -8.09
C ASP A 12 17.10 -5.69 -7.63
N ILE A 13 16.91 -6.30 -6.45
CA ILE A 13 15.59 -6.59 -5.89
C ILE A 13 14.83 -5.30 -5.56
N ALA A 14 15.50 -4.30 -5.00
CA ALA A 14 14.89 -3.04 -4.60
C ALA A 14 14.37 -2.27 -5.82
N LYS A 15 15.21 -2.12 -6.86
CA LYS A 15 14.80 -1.44 -8.09
C LYS A 15 13.71 -2.22 -8.84
N THR A 16 13.78 -3.55 -8.81
CA THR A 16 12.72 -4.41 -9.38
C THR A 16 11.38 -4.19 -8.66
N ALA A 17 11.38 -4.10 -7.33
CA ALA A 17 10.19 -3.87 -6.55
C ALA A 17 9.56 -2.49 -6.85
N GLU A 18 10.38 -1.44 -6.87
CA GLU A 18 9.97 -0.07 -7.19
C GLU A 18 9.39 0.04 -8.61
N LEU A 19 10.15 -0.36 -9.63
CA LEU A 19 9.73 -0.24 -11.04
C LEU A 19 8.54 -1.12 -11.42
N SER A 20 8.19 -2.10 -10.59
CA SER A 20 7.06 -3.00 -10.82
C SER A 20 5.83 -2.66 -9.99
N PHE A 21 5.85 -1.55 -9.25
CA PHE A 21 4.76 -1.15 -8.34
C PHE A 21 3.41 -1.04 -9.08
N ASP A 22 3.40 -0.43 -10.26
CA ASP A 22 2.19 -0.24 -11.08
C ASP A 22 1.73 -1.52 -11.82
N CYS A 23 2.44 -2.64 -11.65
CA CYS A 23 2.09 -3.89 -12.31
C CYS A 23 0.82 -4.51 -11.71
N ILE A 24 -0.29 -4.42 -12.43
CA ILE A 24 -1.57 -5.05 -12.07
C ILE A 24 -1.64 -6.56 -12.37
N GLN A 25 -0.53 -7.17 -12.80
CA GLN A 25 -0.43 -8.61 -13.10
C GLN A 25 -1.38 -9.12 -14.21
N CYS A 26 -1.67 -8.29 -15.23
CA CYS A 26 -2.56 -8.67 -16.34
C CYS A 26 -2.01 -9.75 -17.28
N GLY A 27 -0.71 -10.09 -17.21
CA GLY A 27 -0.10 -11.17 -18.02
C GLY A 27 0.16 -10.84 -19.50
N LEU A 28 -0.28 -9.70 -20.02
CA LEU A 28 -0.11 -9.31 -21.44
C LEU A 28 1.35 -9.23 -21.89
N CYS A 29 2.28 -8.93 -20.99
CA CYS A 29 3.71 -8.95 -21.31
C CYS A 29 4.29 -10.38 -21.34
N SER A 30 3.79 -11.26 -20.46
CA SER A 30 4.25 -12.64 -20.37
C SER A 30 3.80 -13.48 -21.57
N MET A 31 2.61 -13.22 -22.12
CA MET A 31 2.15 -13.94 -23.33
C MET A 31 3.03 -13.67 -24.58
N ARG A 32 3.76 -12.54 -24.59
CA ARG A 32 4.64 -12.13 -25.69
C ARG A 32 6.12 -12.35 -25.39
N CYS A 33 6.45 -12.94 -24.23
CA CYS A 33 7.83 -13.09 -23.80
C CYS A 33 8.49 -14.27 -24.54
N PRO A 34 9.54 -14.04 -25.34
CA PRO A 34 10.23 -15.13 -26.05
C PRO A 34 10.98 -16.07 -25.11
N ALA A 35 11.30 -15.61 -23.89
CA ALA A 35 11.97 -16.39 -22.85
C ALA A 35 10.99 -17.05 -21.86
N ASP A 36 9.69 -17.01 -22.15
CA ASP A 36 8.59 -17.52 -21.33
C ASP A 36 8.60 -17.05 -19.85
N ILE A 37 9.16 -15.87 -19.59
CA ILE A 37 9.24 -15.32 -18.24
C ILE A 37 7.84 -14.87 -17.80
N LYS A 38 7.39 -15.35 -16.64
CA LYS A 38 6.18 -14.86 -15.97
C LYS A 38 6.50 -13.58 -15.19
N HIS A 39 6.66 -12.48 -15.94
CA HIS A 39 7.13 -11.18 -15.45
C HIS A 39 6.42 -10.71 -14.16
N TYR A 40 5.11 -10.94 -14.08
CA TYR A 40 4.29 -10.53 -12.93
C TYR A 40 4.59 -11.33 -11.66
N HIS A 41 4.86 -12.63 -11.77
CA HIS A 41 5.27 -13.45 -10.62
C HIS A 41 6.69 -13.12 -10.16
N MET A 42 7.62 -12.93 -11.11
CA MET A 42 8.97 -12.45 -10.80
C MET A 42 8.93 -11.10 -10.08
N ALA A 43 8.10 -10.17 -10.55
CA ALA A 43 7.93 -8.85 -9.94
C ALA A 43 7.27 -8.94 -8.55
N GLN A 44 6.23 -9.77 -8.41
CA GLN A 44 5.57 -10.01 -7.13
C GLN A 44 6.55 -10.59 -6.10
N MET A 45 7.41 -11.52 -6.52
CA MET A 45 8.46 -12.07 -5.67
C MET A 45 9.41 -10.97 -5.19
N ALA A 46 9.90 -10.13 -6.10
CA ALA A 46 10.78 -9.01 -5.75
C ALA A 46 10.12 -8.05 -4.74
N ARG A 47 8.85 -7.68 -4.95
CA ARG A 47 8.10 -6.83 -4.01
C ARG A 47 7.93 -7.48 -2.64
N ARG A 48 7.69 -8.79 -2.57
CA ARG A 48 7.58 -9.53 -1.29
C ARG A 48 8.91 -9.59 -0.55
N ILE A 49 10.01 -9.86 -1.25
CA ILE A 49 11.35 -9.88 -0.66
C ILE A 49 11.70 -8.47 -0.17
N TYR A 50 11.49 -7.45 -1.00
CA TYR A 50 11.74 -6.07 -0.63
C TYR A 50 10.95 -5.67 0.61
N GLY A 51 9.63 -5.87 0.62
CA GLY A 51 8.78 -5.51 1.75
C GLY A 51 9.11 -6.26 3.04
N ARG A 52 9.56 -7.51 2.96
CA ARG A 52 9.88 -8.31 4.16
C ARG A 52 11.28 -8.04 4.72
N TYR A 53 12.27 -7.82 3.86
CA TYR A 53 13.69 -7.85 4.26
C TYR A 53 14.48 -6.57 3.98
N LEU A 54 14.01 -5.71 3.07
CA LEU A 54 14.78 -4.55 2.61
C LEU A 54 14.12 -3.20 2.92
N SER A 55 12.78 -3.15 2.94
CA SER A 55 12.05 -1.92 3.23
C SER A 55 12.22 -1.54 4.70
N PRO A 56 12.58 -0.29 5.01
CA PRO A 56 12.55 0.19 6.38
C PRO A 56 11.13 0.17 6.93
N VAL A 57 10.99 -0.01 8.24
CA VAL A 57 9.73 0.18 8.95
C VAL A 57 9.40 1.68 8.93
N PRO A 58 8.24 2.11 8.42
CA PRO A 58 7.89 3.52 8.44
C PRO A 58 7.63 4.03 9.86
N GLU A 59 8.13 5.21 10.22
CA GLU A 59 7.92 5.81 11.55
C GLU A 59 6.43 5.97 11.90
N HIS A 60 5.60 6.28 10.90
CA HIS A 60 4.16 6.39 11.11
C HIS A 60 3.53 5.05 11.54
N LEU A 61 4.10 3.90 11.14
CA LEU A 61 3.60 2.60 11.56
C LEU A 61 3.93 2.36 13.03
N GLU A 62 5.16 2.65 13.46
CA GLU A 62 5.56 2.52 14.86
C GLU A 62 4.71 3.41 15.77
N LYS A 63 4.49 4.66 15.35
CA LYS A 63 3.59 5.58 16.05
C LYS A 63 2.19 5.01 16.18
N ARG A 64 1.61 4.50 15.10
CA ARG A 64 0.26 3.91 15.12
C ARG A 64 0.17 2.65 15.97
N LEU A 65 1.18 1.79 15.95
CA LEU A 65 1.24 0.61 16.82
C LEU A 65 1.22 1.02 18.29
N LYS A 66 2.01 2.03 18.66
CA LYS A 66 2.01 2.55 20.03
C LYS A 66 0.66 3.16 20.42
N GLU A 67 0.02 3.93 19.55
CA GLU A 67 -1.32 4.49 19.82
C GLU A 67 -2.37 3.39 20.06
N ILE A 68 -2.26 2.27 19.36
CA ILE A 68 -3.11 1.09 19.57
C ILE A 68 -2.80 0.42 20.91
N GLU A 69 -1.53 0.22 21.24
CA GLU A 69 -1.11 -0.37 22.53
C GLU A 69 -1.52 0.51 23.72
N ASP A 70 -1.45 1.83 23.57
CA ASP A 70 -1.83 2.81 24.58
C ASP A 70 -3.36 3.00 24.68
N GLY A 71 -4.16 2.33 23.83
CA GLY A 71 -5.62 2.42 23.84
C GLY A 71 -6.17 3.80 23.48
N VAL A 72 -5.42 4.60 22.71
CA VAL A 72 -5.72 6.02 22.44
C VAL A 72 -7.12 6.22 21.85
N PHE A 73 -7.63 5.22 21.11
CA PHE A 73 -8.92 5.28 20.43
C PHE A 73 -10.01 4.42 21.10
N ASP A 74 -9.71 3.74 22.21
CA ASP A 74 -10.64 2.78 22.82
C ASP A 74 -11.95 3.47 23.23
N ASP A 75 -11.85 4.60 23.96
CA ASP A 75 -13.03 5.35 24.42
C ASP A 75 -13.90 5.88 23.26
N GLU A 76 -13.26 6.34 22.19
CA GLU A 76 -13.97 6.86 21.01
C GLU A 76 -14.68 5.72 20.27
N LEU A 77 -14.00 4.58 20.07
CA LEU A 77 -14.59 3.40 19.48
C LEU A 77 -15.75 2.87 20.32
N ASP A 78 -15.58 2.81 21.64
CA ASP A 78 -16.61 2.38 22.59
C ASP A 78 -17.84 3.28 22.53
N ARG A 79 -17.64 4.59 22.43
CA ARG A 79 -18.72 5.56 22.23
C ARG A 79 -19.45 5.30 20.92
N LEU A 80 -18.74 5.18 19.81
CA LEU A 80 -19.33 4.94 18.49
C LEU A 80 -20.11 3.61 18.45
N MET A 81 -19.59 2.56 19.09
CA MET A 81 -20.24 1.25 19.16
C MET A 81 -21.53 1.24 19.99
N LYS A 82 -21.69 2.17 20.93
CA LYS A 82 -22.87 2.29 21.80
C LYS A 82 -23.93 3.24 21.24
N MET A 83 -23.60 4.04 20.22
CA MET A 83 -24.54 4.98 19.61
C MET A 83 -25.67 4.27 18.85
N SER A 84 -26.83 4.90 18.80
CA SER A 84 -27.93 4.45 17.97
C SER A 84 -27.60 4.65 16.48
N ARG A 85 -28.37 4.00 15.62
CA ARG A 85 -28.23 4.17 14.18
C ARG A 85 -28.44 5.63 13.76
N GLU A 86 -29.46 6.29 14.30
CA GLU A 86 -29.77 7.69 14.00
C GLU A 86 -28.62 8.61 14.41
N GLU A 87 -28.05 8.40 15.60
CA GLU A 87 -26.91 9.17 16.10
C GLU A 87 -25.65 8.97 15.23
N LEU A 88 -25.41 7.74 14.76
CA LEU A 88 -24.30 7.43 13.85
C LEU A 88 -24.47 8.07 12.47
N GLU A 89 -25.69 8.07 11.93
CA GLU A 89 -26.00 8.72 10.64
C GLU A 89 -25.76 10.23 10.72
N GLU A 90 -26.16 10.87 11.82
CA GLU A 90 -25.90 12.29 12.06
C GLU A 90 -24.40 12.58 12.22
N ALA A 91 -23.69 11.81 13.05
CA ALA A 91 -22.24 11.97 13.25
C ALA A 91 -21.45 11.78 11.94
N TYR A 92 -21.85 10.80 11.12
CA TYR A 92 -21.24 10.57 9.81
C TYR A 92 -21.50 11.73 8.83
N ALA A 93 -22.71 12.30 8.84
CA ALA A 93 -23.03 13.46 8.00
C ALA A 93 -22.28 14.72 8.42
N ALA A 94 -22.05 14.88 9.73
CA ALA A 94 -21.32 16.02 10.31
C ALA A 94 -19.79 15.89 10.23
N ARG A 95 -19.25 14.75 9.79
CA ARG A 95 -17.80 14.54 9.75
C ARG A 95 -17.10 15.54 8.84
N VAL A 96 -15.94 16.00 9.27
CA VAL A 96 -15.02 16.71 8.38
C VAL A 96 -14.45 15.69 7.39
N ARG A 97 -14.67 15.93 6.10
CA ARG A 97 -14.02 15.11 5.06
C ARG A 97 -12.53 15.41 5.12
N GLU A 98 -11.70 14.39 5.04
CA GLU A 98 -10.24 14.55 4.96
C GLU A 98 -9.93 15.64 3.93
N GLU A 99 -9.23 16.70 4.37
CA GLU A 99 -8.69 17.67 3.43
C GLU A 99 -7.73 16.93 2.51
N THR A 100 -7.78 17.19 1.21
CA THR A 100 -6.84 16.66 0.22
C THR A 100 -5.46 17.27 0.45
N THR A 101 -4.82 17.00 1.58
CA THR A 101 -3.48 17.48 1.89
C THR A 101 -2.47 16.54 1.23
N GLY A 102 -2.26 16.71 -0.08
CA GLY A 102 -1.12 16.09 -0.76
C GLY A 102 -1.33 15.55 -2.18
N SER A 103 -1.78 16.39 -3.12
CA SER A 103 -1.13 16.49 -4.43
C SER A 103 -1.63 17.75 -5.13
N GLU A 104 -0.72 18.68 -5.37
CA GLU A 104 -0.85 19.68 -6.40
C GLU A 104 -1.29 18.98 -7.70
N ILE A 105 -2.55 19.17 -8.11
CA ILE A 105 -2.88 19.16 -9.53
C ILE A 105 -2.89 20.64 -9.89
N SER A 106 -1.71 21.11 -10.30
CA SER A 106 -1.59 22.35 -11.06
C SER A 106 -2.41 22.20 -12.33
N GLU A 107 -3.44 23.05 -12.43
CA GLU A 107 -4.29 23.38 -13.58
C GLU A 107 -5.29 22.33 -14.10
#